data_AF-A0A8R1HIF4-F1
#
_entry.id   AF-A0A8R1HIF4-F1
#
_cell.length_a   1.000
_cell.length_b   1.000
_cell.length_c   1.000
_cell.angle_alpha   90.00
_cell.angle_beta   90.00
_cell.angle_gamma   90.00
#
_symmetry.space_group_name_H-M   'P 1'
#
loop_
_entity.id
_entity.type
_entity.pdbx_description
1 polymer ?
#
loop_
_entity_poly.entity_id
_entity_poly.type
_entity_poly.pdbx_seq_one_letter_code
_entity_poly.pdbx_strand_id
1 'polypeptide(L)'
;MTTCLSAEPTVVVVGGGLAGLSASLQIISDGGRVILVEGEGNTGGNSAKASSGINGAGTETQKNMGITDSPDLLQKDTLTAGDDENDKKLVEILAANSADAVQFLKNVGVDLTDVNLCGGHSVPRTHWIPSPKEGRPIPAGFEIMKRLRTRLNEIQEKDPEAFRLLTQTKMIGIEKRDGRVVGIQTESVADGSKSSVFGNAVVLATGGFSADRSENGLLVEFGGEKLGFPSTNGPFARGDGVKVARSIGAKIIGMDRIQIHPTAFVDPKEPGAGTKFLAAEALRGKGAILINSDGKRFGNELGRRDYLTGRILEHAKPIEEKFQGGSAGKPSAIMLMNEANVDAFGRPAFNFYAIVKKFFSEFWDGCSQLLQEWSPEHFFLLYSQNTVRECIINLAIAIRHFSIRKSAARIRGDINSVKVGNFYATLMQLLCKLYATPILDFIQRLHKVCLKVAQVLNKSCTFFVLILFFFSHTLSLFPSRKRKSNNI
;
A
#
# COMPACT_ATOMS: atom_id res chain seq x y z
N MET A 1 -58.57 23.30 4.15
CA MET A 1 -57.78 22.15 4.66
C MET A 1 -56.56 22.03 3.78
N THR A 2 -55.40 22.38 4.31
CA THR A 2 -54.12 22.39 3.59
C THR A 2 -53.53 20.99 3.67
N THR A 3 -53.84 20.15 2.69
CA THR A 3 -53.13 18.88 2.49
C THR A 3 -51.97 19.13 1.54
N CYS A 4 -50.73 19.21 2.05
CA CYS A 4 -49.54 18.77 1.31
C CYS A 4 -48.25 18.92 2.13
N LEU A 5 -47.79 17.82 2.73
CA LEU A 5 -46.37 17.48 2.87
C LEU A 5 -46.30 15.94 2.86
N SER A 6 -46.33 15.31 1.69
CA SER A 6 -46.10 13.86 1.60
C SER A 6 -45.24 13.47 0.39
N ALA A 7 -43.98 13.86 0.42
CA ALA A 7 -42.92 13.15 -0.30
C ALA A 7 -41.62 13.36 0.48
N GLU A 8 -40.98 12.27 0.92
CA GLU A 8 -39.63 12.32 1.47
C GLU A 8 -38.69 13.00 0.47
N PRO A 9 -37.69 13.78 0.93
CA PRO A 9 -36.83 14.52 0.03
C PRO A 9 -36.03 13.57 -0.87
N THR A 10 -36.13 13.78 -2.19
CA THR A 10 -35.37 13.02 -3.19
C THR A 10 -34.09 13.75 -3.55
N VAL A 11 -32.95 13.08 -3.46
CA VAL A 11 -31.65 13.60 -3.86
C VAL A 11 -31.18 12.89 -5.13
N VAL A 12 -30.74 13.66 -6.12
CA VAL A 12 -30.12 13.10 -7.32
C VAL A 12 -28.62 12.98 -7.09
N VAL A 13 -28.08 11.77 -7.16
CA VAL A 13 -26.64 11.50 -7.00
C VAL A 13 -26.04 11.17 -8.37
N VAL A 14 -24.99 11.87 -8.79
CA VAL A 14 -24.39 11.68 -10.12
C VAL A 14 -23.03 11.02 -10.00
N GLY A 15 -22.92 9.77 -10.47
CA GLY A 15 -21.72 8.94 -10.44
C GLY A 15 -21.82 7.79 -9.44
N GLY A 16 -21.70 6.56 -9.92
CA GLY A 16 -21.77 5.32 -9.13
C GLY A 16 -20.43 4.86 -8.57
N GLY A 17 -19.52 5.78 -8.26
CA GLY A 17 -18.26 5.48 -7.55
C GLY A 17 -18.46 5.38 -6.03
N LEU A 18 -17.35 5.21 -5.28
CA LEU A 18 -17.39 5.10 -3.81
C LEU A 18 -18.11 6.29 -3.16
N ALA A 19 -17.82 7.51 -3.62
CA ALA A 19 -18.46 8.72 -3.12
C ALA A 19 -19.98 8.70 -3.33
N GLY A 20 -20.44 8.34 -4.52
CA GLY A 20 -21.87 8.32 -4.85
C GLY A 20 -22.62 7.21 -4.11
N LEU A 21 -22.09 5.99 -4.07
CA LEU A 21 -22.76 4.91 -3.34
C LEU A 21 -22.79 5.15 -1.82
N SER A 22 -21.72 5.75 -1.26
CA SER A 22 -21.69 6.10 0.18
C SER A 22 -22.68 7.22 0.49
N ALA A 23 -22.73 8.27 -0.35
CA ALA A 23 -23.70 9.34 -0.21
C ALA A 23 -25.14 8.80 -0.29
N SER A 24 -25.42 7.90 -1.23
CA SER A 24 -26.75 7.27 -1.36
C SER A 24 -27.16 6.55 -0.08
N LEU A 25 -26.27 5.72 0.49
CA LEU A 25 -26.57 5.00 1.73
C LEU A 25 -26.80 5.95 2.91
N GLN A 26 -26.00 7.02 3.02
CA GLN A 26 -26.17 8.00 4.10
C GLN A 26 -27.50 8.73 3.96
N ILE A 27 -27.84 9.23 2.76
CA ILE A 27 -29.11 9.94 2.49
C ILE A 27 -30.30 9.06 2.84
N ILE A 28 -30.27 7.78 2.46
CA ILE A 28 -31.36 6.84 2.77
C ILE A 28 -31.43 6.56 4.27
N SER A 29 -30.28 6.39 4.94
CA SER A 29 -30.24 6.20 6.39
C SER A 29 -30.83 7.38 7.16
N ASP A 30 -30.77 8.59 6.58
CA ASP A 30 -31.31 9.82 7.16
C ASP A 30 -32.78 10.07 6.74
N GLY A 31 -33.43 9.12 6.06
CA GLY A 31 -34.84 9.18 5.66
C GLY A 31 -35.10 9.88 4.32
N GLY A 32 -34.07 10.12 3.52
CA GLY A 32 -34.20 10.62 2.15
C GLY A 32 -34.35 9.51 1.11
N ARG A 33 -34.72 9.90 -0.12
CA ARG A 33 -34.75 9.02 -1.30
C ARG A 33 -33.64 9.38 -2.27
N VAL A 34 -33.20 8.42 -3.07
CA VAL A 34 -32.09 8.62 -4.00
C VAL A 34 -32.41 8.15 -5.40
N ILE A 35 -32.15 9.03 -6.37
CA ILE A 35 -32.00 8.63 -7.78
C ILE A 35 -30.52 8.76 -8.13
N LEU A 36 -29.82 7.64 -8.27
CA LEU A 36 -28.42 7.61 -8.68
C LEU A 36 -28.33 7.48 -10.21
N VAL A 37 -27.56 8.36 -10.83
CA VAL A 37 -27.31 8.41 -12.26
C VAL A 37 -25.85 8.04 -12.54
N GLU A 38 -25.63 7.01 -13.36
CA GLU A 38 -24.31 6.50 -13.77
C GLU A 38 -24.23 6.48 -15.30
N GLY A 39 -23.18 7.12 -15.83
CA GLY A 39 -22.95 7.21 -17.28
C GLY A 39 -22.52 5.89 -17.90
N GLU A 40 -21.89 5.01 -17.12
CA GLU A 40 -21.42 3.71 -17.56
C GLU A 40 -22.49 2.61 -17.41
N GLY A 41 -22.23 1.44 -17.99
CA GLY A 41 -23.12 0.28 -17.84
C GLY A 41 -23.13 -0.35 -16.44
N ASN A 42 -22.17 0.00 -15.59
CA ASN A 42 -22.06 -0.50 -14.23
C ASN A 42 -21.50 0.58 -13.29
N THR A 43 -21.93 0.57 -12.03
CA THR A 43 -21.32 1.34 -10.95
C THR A 43 -19.89 0.86 -10.68
N GLY A 44 -19.01 1.72 -10.18
CA GLY A 44 -17.66 1.35 -9.76
C GLY A 44 -16.63 2.44 -10.02
N GLY A 45 -16.64 3.00 -11.24
CA GLY A 45 -15.65 3.97 -11.68
C GLY A 45 -14.21 3.54 -11.38
N ASN A 46 -13.35 4.51 -11.06
CA ASN A 46 -11.98 4.21 -10.59
C ASN A 46 -11.96 3.61 -9.18
N SER A 47 -13.00 3.80 -8.37
CA SER A 47 -13.08 3.23 -7.02
C SER A 47 -12.99 1.72 -7.04
N ALA A 48 -13.66 1.05 -7.99
CA ALA A 48 -13.57 -0.41 -8.15
C ALA A 48 -12.17 -0.92 -8.53
N LYS A 49 -11.29 -0.03 -9.02
CA LYS A 49 -9.90 -0.35 -9.41
C LYS A 49 -8.90 -0.12 -8.27
N ALA A 50 -9.32 0.48 -7.15
CA ALA A 50 -8.42 0.76 -6.04
C ALA A 50 -7.87 -0.54 -5.43
N SER A 51 -6.55 -0.60 -5.21
CA SER A 51 -5.85 -1.81 -4.79
C SER A 51 -5.29 -1.74 -3.38
N SER A 52 -4.84 -0.56 -2.93
CA SER A 52 -4.02 -0.44 -1.71
C SER A 52 -4.82 -0.26 -0.42
N GLY A 53 -6.10 0.16 -0.49
CA GLY A 53 -6.96 0.33 0.68
C GLY A 53 -7.49 1.74 0.90
N ILE A 54 -7.94 2.01 2.13
CA ILE A 54 -8.50 3.29 2.61
C ILE A 54 -7.77 3.74 3.88
N ASN A 55 -7.46 5.03 3.99
CA ASN A 55 -6.80 5.55 5.19
C ASN A 55 -7.80 5.75 6.35
N GLY A 56 -7.38 5.41 7.56
CA GLY A 56 -8.10 5.70 8.80
C GLY A 56 -7.11 5.84 9.95
N ALA A 57 -7.30 6.84 10.82
CA ALA A 57 -6.39 7.08 11.95
C ALA A 57 -7.09 6.91 13.29
N GLY A 58 -6.43 6.25 14.24
CA GLY A 58 -6.99 5.92 15.56
C GLY A 58 -8.03 4.81 15.54
N THR A 59 -8.03 3.96 14.51
CA THR A 59 -9.05 2.92 14.32
C THR A 59 -8.89 1.76 15.30
N GLU A 60 -9.95 0.99 15.49
CA GLU A 60 -9.89 -0.25 16.28
C GLU A 60 -8.93 -1.29 15.66
N THR A 61 -8.85 -1.34 14.32
CA THR A 61 -7.90 -2.21 13.63
C THR A 61 -6.45 -1.83 13.97
N GLN A 62 -6.11 -0.55 13.98
CA GLN A 62 -4.78 -0.08 14.37
C GLN A 62 -4.46 -0.44 15.84
N LYS A 63 -5.41 -0.22 16.76
CA LYS A 63 -5.26 -0.58 18.18
C LYS A 63 -4.99 -2.07 18.38
N ASN A 64 -5.76 -2.93 17.71
CA ASN A 64 -5.59 -4.39 17.77
C ASN A 64 -4.23 -4.86 17.25
N MET A 65 -3.61 -4.08 16.37
CA MET A 65 -2.27 -4.34 15.83
C MET A 65 -1.15 -3.62 16.60
N GLY A 66 -1.47 -2.93 17.71
CA GLY A 66 -0.51 -2.18 18.51
C GLY A 66 0.04 -0.92 17.83
N ILE A 67 -0.66 -0.39 16.83
CA ILE A 67 -0.27 0.81 16.09
C ILE A 67 -0.90 2.04 16.76
N THR A 68 -0.05 2.97 17.18
CA THR A 68 -0.48 4.27 17.70
C THR A 68 -0.57 5.28 16.56
N ASP A 69 -1.76 5.79 16.30
CA ASP A 69 -2.04 6.83 15.29
C ASP A 69 -3.10 7.80 15.82
N SER A 70 -3.26 8.94 15.19
CA SER A 70 -4.24 9.96 15.59
C SER A 70 -4.72 10.78 14.39
N PRO A 71 -5.94 11.36 14.46
CA PRO A 71 -6.40 12.34 13.47
C PRO A 71 -5.40 13.48 13.27
N ASP A 72 -4.79 14.01 14.33
CA ASP A 72 -3.79 15.08 14.26
C ASP A 72 -2.56 14.67 13.44
N LEU A 73 -2.07 13.43 13.64
CA LEU A 73 -0.93 12.91 12.87
C LEU A 73 -1.31 12.70 11.40
N LEU A 74 -2.52 12.20 11.11
CA LEU A 74 -3.02 12.08 9.74
C LEU A 74 -3.19 13.46 9.07
N GLN A 75 -3.71 14.46 9.80
CA GLN A 75 -3.83 15.84 9.32
C GLN A 75 -2.45 16.40 8.98
N LYS A 76 -1.47 16.26 9.88
CA LYS A 76 -0.09 16.71 9.65
C LYS A 76 0.53 16.05 8.42
N ASP A 77 0.43 14.73 8.30
CA ASP A 77 0.96 14.00 7.13
C ASP A 77 0.28 14.46 5.83
N THR A 78 -1.04 14.72 5.87
CA THR A 78 -1.81 15.18 4.71
C THR A 78 -1.40 16.59 4.27
N LEU A 79 -1.29 17.53 5.21
CA LEU A 79 -0.83 18.90 4.92
C LEU A 79 0.60 18.90 4.38
N THR A 80 1.49 18.10 4.98
CA THR A 80 2.86 17.94 4.50
C THR A 80 2.90 17.34 3.10
N ALA A 81 2.02 16.40 2.78
CA ALA A 81 1.95 15.79 1.44
C ALA A 81 1.37 16.73 0.38
N GLY A 82 0.55 17.71 0.77
CA GLY A 82 -0.02 18.73 -0.10
C GLY A 82 0.72 20.06 -0.07
N ASP A 83 1.94 20.11 0.47
CA ASP A 83 2.77 21.32 0.57
C ASP A 83 2.03 22.51 1.24
N ASP A 84 1.17 22.21 2.22
CA ASP A 84 0.30 23.18 2.90
C ASP A 84 -0.69 23.95 1.99
N GLU A 85 -0.85 23.53 0.74
CA GLU A 85 -1.79 24.14 -0.21
C GLU A 85 -3.22 23.61 -0.09
N ASN A 86 -3.42 22.58 0.74
CA ASN A 86 -4.76 22.03 0.98
C ASN A 86 -5.64 23.04 1.73
N ASP A 87 -6.96 22.95 1.53
CA ASP A 87 -7.90 23.57 2.45
C ASP A 87 -7.81 22.86 3.81
N LYS A 88 -7.27 23.56 4.81
CA LYS A 88 -7.01 23.01 6.15
C LYS A 88 -8.28 22.49 6.83
N LYS A 89 -9.43 23.13 6.59
CA LYS A 89 -10.72 22.72 7.16
C LYS A 89 -11.20 21.42 6.53
N LEU A 90 -11.00 21.25 5.23
CA LEU A 90 -11.33 19.98 4.56
C LEU A 90 -10.40 18.85 5.00
N VAL A 91 -9.12 19.13 5.23
CA VAL A 91 -8.18 18.13 5.77
C VAL A 91 -8.52 17.76 7.21
N GLU A 92 -8.92 18.73 8.04
CA GLU A 92 -9.41 18.48 9.40
C GLU A 92 -10.63 17.54 9.38
N ILE A 93 -11.63 17.83 8.55
CA ILE A 93 -12.81 16.97 8.38
C ILE A 93 -12.40 15.57 7.90
N LEU A 94 -11.51 15.47 6.92
CA LEU A 94 -10.99 14.19 6.41
C LEU A 94 -10.35 13.37 7.54
N ALA A 95 -9.46 13.99 8.31
CA ALA A 95 -8.69 13.29 9.34
C ALA A 95 -9.59 12.88 10.52
N ALA A 96 -10.41 13.81 11.02
CA ALA A 96 -11.30 13.59 12.15
C ALA A 96 -12.33 12.47 11.90
N ASN A 97 -12.88 12.39 10.67
CA ASN A 97 -13.90 11.39 10.32
C ASN A 97 -13.30 10.10 9.72
N SER A 98 -11.98 9.97 9.64
CA SER A 98 -11.33 8.86 8.94
C SER A 98 -11.57 7.50 9.62
N ALA A 99 -11.62 7.46 10.95
CA ALA A 99 -11.94 6.23 11.70
C ALA A 99 -13.40 5.79 11.49
N ASP A 100 -14.33 6.74 11.52
CA ASP A 100 -15.75 6.49 11.28
C ASP A 100 -16.01 6.05 9.84
N ALA A 101 -15.27 6.57 8.86
CA ALA A 101 -15.33 6.12 7.49
C ALA A 101 -14.89 4.64 7.33
N VAL A 102 -13.81 4.22 8.03
CA VAL A 102 -13.40 2.81 8.08
C VAL A 102 -14.48 1.97 8.76
N GLN A 103 -15.06 2.45 9.86
CA GLN A 103 -16.10 1.71 10.58
C GLN A 103 -17.40 1.59 9.76
N PHE A 104 -17.78 2.63 9.00
CA PHE A 104 -18.89 2.60 8.05
C PHE A 104 -18.70 1.46 7.02
N LEU A 105 -17.50 1.34 6.44
CA LEU A 105 -17.20 0.26 5.50
C LEU A 105 -17.24 -1.13 6.14
N LYS A 106 -16.79 -1.25 7.40
CA LYS A 106 -16.92 -2.50 8.17
C LYS A 106 -18.39 -2.85 8.43
N ASN A 107 -19.23 -1.86 8.71
CA ASN A 107 -20.67 -2.07 8.97
C ASN A 107 -21.42 -2.56 7.72
N VAL A 108 -20.98 -2.19 6.51
CA VAL A 108 -21.51 -2.76 5.26
C VAL A 108 -20.85 -4.10 4.87
N GLY A 109 -19.98 -4.64 5.73
CA GLY A 109 -19.41 -5.99 5.61
C GLY A 109 -18.07 -6.07 4.87
N VAL A 110 -17.30 -4.99 4.76
CA VAL A 110 -15.94 -5.02 4.22
C VAL A 110 -14.95 -5.44 5.33
N ASP A 111 -14.13 -6.45 5.04
CA ASP A 111 -13.06 -6.89 5.95
C ASP A 111 -11.86 -5.94 5.87
N LEU A 112 -11.76 -5.01 6.83
CA LEU A 112 -10.68 -4.03 6.97
C LEU A 112 -9.87 -4.31 8.25
N THR A 113 -9.50 -5.57 8.47
CA THR A 113 -8.79 -6.05 9.67
C THR A 113 -7.27 -6.07 9.54
N ASP A 114 -6.72 -5.60 8.42
CA ASP A 114 -5.28 -5.43 8.23
C ASP A 114 -4.97 -3.99 7.76
N VAL A 115 -3.74 -3.54 8.03
CA VAL A 115 -3.26 -2.21 7.64
C VAL A 115 -1.89 -2.28 6.99
N ASN A 116 -1.65 -1.36 6.06
CA ASN A 116 -0.38 -1.22 5.37
C ASN A 116 0.21 0.19 5.52
N LEU A 117 1.52 0.26 5.33
CA LEU A 117 2.25 1.52 5.21
C LEU A 117 2.31 1.92 3.73
N CYS A 118 1.77 3.09 3.41
CA CYS A 118 1.88 3.71 2.09
C CYS A 118 2.79 4.94 2.14
N GLY A 119 3.21 5.43 0.96
CA GLY A 119 4.23 6.46 0.87
C GLY A 119 3.77 7.80 1.48
N GLY A 120 4.66 8.47 2.19
CA GLY A 120 4.35 9.74 2.87
C GLY A 120 3.54 9.64 4.16
N HIS A 121 3.23 8.44 4.65
CA HIS A 121 2.61 8.25 5.96
C HIS A 121 3.65 7.98 7.06
N SER A 122 3.45 8.63 8.22
CA SER A 122 4.29 8.42 9.41
C SER A 122 4.10 7.06 10.06
N VAL A 123 2.89 6.48 9.98
CA VAL A 123 2.56 5.15 10.54
C VAL A 123 1.63 4.37 9.60
N PRO A 124 1.56 3.02 9.72
CA PRO A 124 0.63 2.23 8.94
C PRO A 124 -0.83 2.57 9.26
N ARG A 125 -1.58 2.99 8.23
CA ARG A 125 -2.98 3.44 8.39
C ARG A 125 -3.86 3.18 7.17
N THR A 126 -3.30 2.59 6.13
CA THR A 126 -4.04 2.22 4.93
C THR A 126 -4.68 0.86 5.16
N HIS A 127 -5.95 0.87 5.56
CA HIS A 127 -6.76 -0.31 5.83
C HIS A 127 -7.09 -1.01 4.53
N TRP A 128 -6.81 -2.30 4.46
CA TRP A 128 -7.01 -3.10 3.26
C TRP A 128 -7.54 -4.49 3.61
N ILE A 129 -7.93 -5.23 2.57
CA ILE A 129 -8.49 -6.56 2.73
C ILE A 129 -7.33 -7.55 2.90
N PRO A 130 -7.31 -8.32 4.00
CA PRO A 130 -6.29 -9.34 4.19
C PRO A 130 -6.29 -10.32 3.01
N SER A 131 -5.10 -10.72 2.56
CA SER A 131 -5.01 -11.80 1.57
C SER A 131 -5.61 -13.08 2.16
N PRO A 132 -6.53 -13.76 1.45
CA PRO A 132 -7.12 -14.98 1.96
C PRO A 132 -6.05 -16.08 2.04
N LYS A 133 -6.20 -17.01 2.99
CA LYS A 133 -5.33 -18.20 3.07
C LYS A 133 -5.52 -19.13 1.87
N GLU A 134 -6.74 -19.23 1.37
CA GLU A 134 -7.14 -20.04 0.22
C GLU A 134 -8.11 -19.25 -0.67
N GLY A 135 -8.07 -19.51 -1.98
CA GLY A 135 -8.95 -18.84 -2.95
C GLY A 135 -8.36 -17.58 -3.57
N ARG A 136 -9.20 -16.85 -4.32
CA ARG A 136 -8.76 -15.69 -5.11
C ARG A 136 -8.73 -14.43 -4.25
N PRO A 137 -7.64 -13.64 -4.29
CA PRO A 137 -7.61 -12.34 -3.62
C PRO A 137 -8.68 -11.43 -4.21
N ILE A 138 -9.28 -10.58 -3.38
CA ILE A 138 -10.25 -9.59 -3.82
C ILE A 138 -9.64 -8.20 -3.62
N PRO A 139 -9.45 -7.40 -4.68
CA PRO A 139 -8.96 -6.03 -4.53
C PRO A 139 -9.87 -5.20 -3.63
N ALA A 140 -9.28 -4.37 -2.76
CA ALA A 140 -10.01 -3.57 -1.77
C ALA A 140 -11.15 -2.74 -2.39
N GLY A 141 -10.86 -2.02 -3.47
CA GLY A 141 -11.85 -1.20 -4.17
C GLY A 141 -13.01 -2.01 -4.74
N PHE A 142 -12.73 -3.19 -5.31
CA PHE A 142 -13.77 -4.05 -5.87
C PHE A 142 -14.73 -4.56 -4.78
N GLU A 143 -14.20 -5.05 -3.65
CA GLU A 143 -15.04 -5.55 -2.57
C GLU A 143 -15.85 -4.42 -1.91
N ILE A 144 -15.25 -3.25 -1.67
CA ILE A 144 -15.96 -2.08 -1.14
C ILE A 144 -17.16 -1.74 -2.04
N MET A 145 -16.93 -1.58 -3.35
CA MET A 145 -18.00 -1.26 -4.28
C MET A 145 -19.06 -2.36 -4.33
N LYS A 146 -18.64 -3.64 -4.29
CA LYS A 146 -19.56 -4.78 -4.26
C LYS A 146 -20.46 -4.75 -3.03
N ARG A 147 -19.90 -4.53 -1.83
CA ARG A 147 -20.66 -4.48 -0.57
C ARG A 147 -21.64 -3.32 -0.51
N LEU A 148 -21.21 -2.13 -0.92
CA LEU A 148 -22.09 -0.96 -1.01
C LEU A 148 -23.26 -1.21 -1.98
N ARG A 149 -22.97 -1.78 -3.16
CA ARG A 149 -24.01 -2.13 -4.14
C ARG A 149 -24.96 -3.20 -3.60
N THR A 150 -24.45 -4.25 -2.96
CA THR A 150 -25.30 -5.27 -2.32
C THR A 150 -26.24 -4.62 -1.31
N ARG A 151 -25.73 -3.73 -0.46
CA ARG A 151 -26.55 -3.04 0.54
C ARG A 151 -27.65 -2.16 -0.10
N LEU A 152 -27.32 -1.41 -1.15
CA LEU A 152 -28.30 -0.60 -1.88
C LEU A 152 -29.35 -1.45 -2.60
N ASN A 153 -28.95 -2.59 -3.18
CA ASN A 153 -29.89 -3.52 -3.80
C ASN A 153 -30.87 -4.11 -2.77
N GLU A 154 -30.38 -4.51 -1.58
CA GLU A 154 -31.25 -4.99 -0.50
C GLU A 154 -32.26 -3.92 -0.04
N ILE A 155 -31.86 -2.65 -0.06
CA ILE A 155 -32.76 -1.52 0.25
C ILE A 155 -33.80 -1.39 -0.87
N GLN A 156 -33.36 -1.36 -2.13
CA GLN A 156 -34.25 -1.23 -3.29
C GLN A 156 -35.26 -2.38 -3.41
N GLU A 157 -34.87 -3.61 -3.06
CA GLU A 157 -35.77 -4.77 -3.03
C GLU A 157 -36.88 -4.64 -1.98
N LYS A 158 -36.59 -3.97 -0.85
CA LYS A 158 -37.55 -3.75 0.23
C LYS A 158 -38.41 -2.50 0.02
N ASP A 159 -37.79 -1.46 -0.52
CA ASP A 159 -38.41 -0.18 -0.83
C ASP A 159 -37.85 0.35 -2.18
N PRO A 160 -38.53 0.06 -3.30
CA PRO A 160 -38.12 0.52 -4.62
C PRO A 160 -38.08 2.05 -4.78
N GLU A 161 -38.79 2.78 -3.92
CA GLU A 161 -38.84 4.26 -3.95
C GLU A 161 -37.67 4.88 -3.17
N ALA A 162 -37.06 4.14 -2.24
CA ALA A 162 -35.90 4.62 -1.48
C ALA A 162 -34.64 4.78 -2.35
N PHE A 163 -34.43 3.87 -3.31
CA PHE A 163 -33.26 3.90 -4.18
C PHE A 163 -33.58 3.47 -5.61
N ARG A 164 -33.26 4.33 -6.57
CA ARG A 164 -33.33 4.04 -8.00
C ARG A 164 -31.98 4.27 -8.66
N LEU A 165 -31.46 3.27 -9.35
CA LEU A 165 -30.23 3.35 -10.15
C LEU A 165 -30.55 3.47 -11.64
N LEU A 166 -30.02 4.50 -12.29
CA LEU A 166 -30.06 4.72 -13.73
C LEU A 166 -28.65 4.60 -14.31
N THR A 167 -28.32 3.45 -14.90
CA THR A 167 -27.06 3.24 -15.64
C THR A 167 -27.17 3.73 -17.08
N GLN A 168 -26.05 3.80 -17.80
CA GLN A 168 -26.00 4.26 -19.20
C GLN A 168 -26.68 5.61 -19.40
N THR A 169 -26.63 6.47 -18.38
CA THR A 169 -27.31 7.76 -18.33
C THR A 169 -26.29 8.84 -17.95
N LYS A 170 -25.87 9.66 -18.92
CA LYS A 170 -24.86 10.71 -18.71
C LYS A 170 -25.53 11.99 -18.25
N MET A 171 -24.97 12.65 -17.25
CA MET A 171 -25.34 14.04 -16.97
C MET A 171 -24.73 14.97 -18.02
N ILE A 172 -25.54 15.86 -18.59
CA ILE A 172 -25.11 16.84 -19.59
C ILE A 172 -25.39 18.29 -19.17
N GLY A 173 -26.13 18.50 -18.07
CA GLY A 173 -26.48 19.83 -17.57
C GLY A 173 -27.15 19.80 -16.20
N ILE A 174 -27.39 20.99 -15.65
CA ILE A 174 -28.10 21.18 -14.38
C ILE A 174 -29.44 21.86 -14.66
N GLU A 175 -30.51 21.34 -14.06
CA GLU A 175 -31.82 21.98 -14.07
C GLU A 175 -31.91 23.02 -12.96
N LYS A 176 -32.34 24.23 -13.32
CA LYS A 176 -32.46 25.37 -12.39
C LYS A 176 -33.86 25.97 -12.45
N ARG A 177 -34.40 26.36 -11.30
CA ARG A 177 -35.62 27.18 -11.17
C ARG A 177 -35.35 28.24 -10.11
N ASP A 178 -35.61 29.50 -10.45
CA ASP A 178 -35.42 30.65 -9.55
C ASP A 178 -34.03 30.68 -8.88
N GLY A 179 -32.99 30.36 -9.66
CA GLY A 179 -31.60 30.30 -9.19
C GLY A 179 -31.24 29.07 -8.34
N ARG A 180 -32.22 28.21 -8.00
CA ARG A 180 -32.01 26.96 -7.25
C ARG A 180 -31.81 25.78 -8.20
N VAL A 181 -30.87 24.89 -7.87
CA VAL A 181 -30.74 23.58 -8.52
C VAL A 181 -31.92 22.68 -8.14
N VAL A 182 -32.63 22.15 -9.13
CA VAL A 182 -33.81 21.28 -8.95
C VAL A 182 -33.68 19.93 -9.66
N GLY A 183 -32.52 19.63 -10.24
CA GLY A 183 -32.28 18.40 -10.97
C GLY A 183 -31.11 18.49 -11.94
N ILE A 184 -31.06 17.54 -12.84
CA ILE A 184 -30.05 17.43 -13.89
C ILE A 184 -30.69 17.15 -15.24
N GLN A 185 -30.00 17.56 -16.31
CA GLN A 185 -30.26 17.11 -17.67
C GLN A 185 -29.42 15.88 -17.95
N THR A 186 -30.03 14.87 -18.56
CA THR A 186 -29.40 13.58 -18.86
C THR A 186 -29.48 13.23 -20.33
N GLU A 187 -28.51 12.46 -20.81
CA GLU A 187 -28.48 11.85 -22.13
C GLU A 187 -28.28 10.33 -22.00
N SER A 188 -29.16 9.56 -22.62
CA SER A 188 -29.06 8.10 -22.71
C SER A 188 -27.87 7.71 -23.61
N VAL A 189 -27.04 6.79 -23.13
CA VAL A 189 -25.91 6.26 -23.91
C VAL A 189 -26.39 5.31 -25.01
N ALA A 190 -27.57 4.72 -24.88
CA ALA A 190 -28.09 3.75 -25.83
C ALA A 190 -28.57 4.40 -27.14
N ASP A 191 -29.23 5.55 -27.04
CA ASP A 191 -29.94 6.18 -28.17
C ASP A 191 -29.75 7.70 -28.27
N GLY A 192 -28.99 8.32 -27.36
CA GLY A 192 -28.77 9.78 -27.35
C GLY A 192 -29.98 10.60 -26.93
N SER A 193 -31.06 9.95 -26.46
CA SER A 193 -32.26 10.66 -26.01
C SER A 193 -31.95 11.52 -24.78
N LYS A 194 -32.49 12.74 -24.79
CA LYS A 194 -32.33 13.71 -23.70
C LYS A 194 -33.55 13.71 -22.78
N SER A 195 -33.31 13.80 -21.49
CA SER A 195 -34.34 13.86 -20.45
C SER A 195 -33.86 14.71 -19.27
N SER A 196 -34.72 14.88 -18.26
CA SER A 196 -34.37 15.55 -17.00
C SER A 196 -34.74 14.66 -15.82
N VAL A 197 -33.88 14.65 -14.81
CA VAL A 197 -34.11 13.97 -13.53
C VAL A 197 -34.19 15.04 -12.44
N PHE A 198 -35.35 15.15 -11.80
CA PHE A 198 -35.62 16.17 -10.78
C PHE A 198 -35.43 15.62 -9.37
N GLY A 199 -35.01 16.50 -8.46
CA GLY A 199 -34.87 16.22 -7.03
C GLY A 199 -34.70 17.51 -6.22
N ASN A 200 -34.81 17.38 -4.90
CA ASN A 200 -34.66 18.48 -3.95
C ASN A 200 -33.21 19.00 -3.88
N ALA A 201 -32.23 18.14 -4.17
CA ALA A 201 -30.81 18.46 -4.22
C ALA A 201 -30.07 17.56 -5.24
N VAL A 202 -28.87 17.98 -5.63
CA VAL A 202 -27.96 17.22 -6.52
C VAL A 202 -26.60 17.05 -5.83
N VAL A 203 -26.07 15.84 -5.81
CA VAL A 203 -24.71 15.52 -5.35
C VAL A 203 -23.87 15.10 -6.56
N LEU A 204 -22.81 15.85 -6.86
CA LEU A 204 -21.84 15.49 -7.89
C LEU A 204 -20.76 14.57 -7.31
N ALA A 205 -20.78 13.30 -7.70
CA ALA A 205 -19.82 12.26 -7.34
C ALA A 205 -19.14 11.66 -8.58
N THR A 206 -18.83 12.50 -9.56
CA THR A 206 -18.51 12.12 -10.94
C THR A 206 -17.05 11.72 -11.20
N GLY A 207 -16.21 11.65 -10.17
CA GLY A 207 -14.79 11.32 -10.30
C GLY A 207 -13.94 12.42 -10.96
N GLY A 208 -12.73 12.05 -11.39
CA GLY A 208 -11.72 12.96 -11.94
C GLY A 208 -11.75 13.13 -13.46
N PHE A 209 -10.69 13.72 -14.02
CA PHE A 209 -10.62 14.13 -15.43
C PHE A 209 -9.38 13.64 -16.20
N SER A 210 -8.48 12.89 -15.55
CA SER A 210 -7.16 12.54 -16.09
C SER A 210 -7.17 11.43 -17.16
N ALA A 211 -8.34 11.06 -17.71
CA ALA A 211 -8.45 10.18 -18.88
C ALA A 211 -8.84 10.93 -20.16
N ASP A 212 -9.36 12.15 -20.07
CA ASP A 212 -9.82 12.91 -21.23
C ASP A 212 -8.70 13.76 -21.83
N ARG A 213 -8.21 13.32 -22.99
CA ARG A 213 -7.16 13.95 -23.78
C ARG A 213 -7.71 14.67 -25.02
N SER A 214 -9.03 14.82 -25.13
CA SER A 214 -9.63 15.60 -26.19
C SER A 214 -9.22 17.07 -26.06
N GLU A 215 -9.33 17.83 -27.16
CA GLU A 215 -8.98 19.26 -27.21
C GLU A 215 -9.67 20.08 -26.10
N ASN A 216 -10.92 19.73 -25.77
CA ASN A 216 -11.72 20.35 -24.70
C ASN A 216 -11.64 19.59 -23.36
N GLY A 217 -10.62 18.74 -23.20
CA GLY A 217 -10.39 17.96 -21.99
C GLY A 217 -9.73 18.78 -20.91
N LEU A 218 -10.16 18.62 -19.66
CA LEU A 218 -9.57 19.35 -18.53
C LEU A 218 -8.10 18.95 -18.31
N LEU A 219 -7.67 17.76 -18.74
CA LEU A 219 -6.26 17.38 -18.70
C LEU A 219 -5.44 18.15 -19.74
N VAL A 220 -6.01 18.52 -20.89
CA VAL A 220 -5.34 19.38 -21.86
C VAL A 220 -5.29 20.81 -21.35
N GLU A 221 -6.38 21.29 -20.74
CA GLU A 221 -6.46 22.64 -20.17
C GLU A 221 -5.48 22.86 -18.99
N PHE A 222 -5.35 21.89 -18.08
CA PHE A 222 -4.61 22.06 -16.82
C PHE A 222 -3.38 21.17 -16.65
N GLY A 223 -3.18 20.18 -17.52
CA GLY A 223 -2.16 19.13 -17.32
C GLY A 223 -0.73 19.56 -17.58
N GLY A 224 -0.50 20.50 -18.51
CA GLY A 224 0.85 20.84 -18.97
C GLY A 224 1.64 19.59 -19.37
N GLU A 225 2.87 19.46 -18.88
CA GLU A 225 3.75 18.31 -19.15
C GLU A 225 3.16 16.95 -18.72
N LYS A 226 2.21 16.95 -17.77
CA LYS A 226 1.54 15.73 -17.27
C LYS A 226 0.69 15.06 -18.35
N LEU A 227 0.29 15.79 -19.39
CA LEU A 227 -0.36 15.24 -20.58
C LEU A 227 0.53 14.17 -21.24
N GLY A 228 1.86 14.26 -21.12
CA GLY A 228 2.79 13.28 -21.68
C GLY A 228 2.84 11.92 -20.97
N PHE A 229 2.18 11.75 -19.82
CA PHE A 229 2.22 10.51 -19.03
C PHE A 229 1.06 9.59 -19.35
N PRO A 230 1.19 8.26 -19.24
CA PRO A 230 0.05 7.35 -19.31
C PRO A 230 -0.90 7.53 -18.13
N SER A 231 -2.13 7.01 -18.23
CA SER A 231 -3.13 7.09 -17.17
C SER A 231 -3.42 5.71 -16.55
N THR A 232 -3.80 5.68 -15.28
CA THR A 232 -4.37 4.47 -14.64
C THR A 232 -5.90 4.51 -14.59
N ASN A 233 -6.49 5.62 -15.05
CA ASN A 233 -7.92 5.87 -15.01
C ASN A 233 -8.65 5.07 -16.09
N GLY A 234 -9.94 4.78 -15.85
CA GLY A 234 -10.82 4.35 -16.93
C GLY A 234 -11.16 5.51 -17.88
N PRO A 235 -11.59 5.20 -19.13
CA PRO A 235 -11.93 6.21 -20.13
C PRO A 235 -13.09 7.13 -19.71
N PHE A 236 -13.88 6.71 -18.71
CA PHE A 236 -14.96 7.48 -18.11
C PHE A 236 -14.51 8.68 -17.26
N ALA A 237 -13.24 8.75 -16.83
CA ALA A 237 -12.75 9.82 -15.96
C ALA A 237 -12.42 11.10 -16.77
N ARG A 238 -13.47 11.78 -17.24
CA ARG A 238 -13.38 12.90 -18.20
C ARG A 238 -13.65 14.28 -17.61
N GLY A 239 -14.01 14.35 -16.34
CA GLY A 239 -14.34 15.61 -15.67
C GLY A 239 -15.69 16.20 -16.07
N ASP A 240 -16.62 15.40 -16.59
CA ASP A 240 -17.92 15.86 -17.07
C ASP A 240 -18.68 16.65 -16.00
N GLY A 241 -18.69 16.19 -14.75
CA GLY A 241 -19.31 16.91 -13.63
C GLY A 241 -18.63 18.24 -13.29
N VAL A 242 -17.30 18.33 -13.43
CA VAL A 242 -16.55 19.58 -13.24
C VAL A 242 -16.89 20.58 -14.35
N LYS A 243 -16.96 20.12 -15.61
CA LYS A 243 -17.34 20.96 -16.76
C LYS A 243 -18.77 21.51 -16.59
N VAL A 244 -19.71 20.67 -16.17
CA VAL A 244 -21.11 21.07 -15.90
C VAL A 244 -21.22 22.01 -14.70
N ALA A 245 -20.48 21.76 -13.61
CA ALA A 245 -20.47 22.67 -12.46
C ALA A 245 -19.89 24.05 -12.85
N ARG A 246 -18.78 24.06 -13.62
CA ARG A 246 -18.16 25.29 -14.13
C ARG A 246 -19.13 26.10 -15.00
N SER A 247 -19.91 25.44 -15.87
CA SER A 247 -20.84 26.14 -16.77
C SER A 247 -21.99 26.86 -16.06
N ILE A 248 -22.29 26.49 -14.81
CA ILE A 248 -23.27 27.19 -13.98
C ILE A 248 -22.65 28.18 -12.98
N GLY A 249 -21.36 28.47 -13.11
CA GLY A 249 -20.65 29.46 -12.30
C GLY A 249 -19.99 28.92 -11.03
N ALA A 250 -19.90 27.59 -10.85
CA ALA A 250 -19.15 27.04 -9.74
C ALA A 250 -17.64 27.35 -9.89
N LYS A 251 -17.01 27.76 -8.79
CA LYS A 251 -15.54 27.89 -8.74
C LYS A 251 -14.91 26.51 -8.76
N ILE A 252 -13.82 26.38 -9.51
CA ILE A 252 -12.97 25.18 -9.55
C ILE A 252 -11.61 25.54 -8.96
N ILE A 253 -11.04 24.65 -8.15
CA ILE A 253 -9.80 24.89 -7.40
C ILE A 253 -8.84 23.72 -7.59
N GLY A 254 -7.53 23.98 -7.59
CA GLY A 254 -6.49 22.96 -7.65
C GLY A 254 -6.48 22.10 -8.92
N MET A 255 -7.01 22.60 -10.04
CA MET A 255 -7.16 21.82 -11.28
C MET A 255 -5.82 21.44 -11.93
N ASP A 256 -4.75 22.19 -11.67
CA ASP A 256 -3.38 21.94 -12.12
C ASP A 256 -2.62 20.95 -11.21
N ARG A 257 -3.17 20.65 -10.02
CA ARG A 257 -2.66 19.69 -9.03
C ARG A 257 -3.02 18.25 -9.40
N ILE A 258 -2.46 17.79 -10.51
CA ILE A 258 -2.64 16.43 -11.03
C ILE A 258 -1.49 15.55 -10.55
N GLN A 259 -1.82 14.46 -9.85
CA GLN A 259 -0.84 13.53 -9.32
C GLN A 259 -0.41 12.49 -10.37
N ILE A 260 0.90 12.34 -10.55
CA ILE A 260 1.49 11.19 -11.25
C ILE A 260 1.81 10.12 -10.20
N HIS A 261 1.26 8.91 -10.39
CA HIS A 261 1.61 7.78 -9.55
C HIS A 261 2.95 7.19 -10.04
N PRO A 262 3.95 6.97 -9.17
CA PRO A 262 5.30 6.59 -9.59
C PRO A 262 5.37 5.18 -10.19
N THR A 263 4.47 4.28 -9.77
CA THR A 263 4.51 2.88 -10.19
C THR A 263 3.23 2.44 -10.88
N ALA A 264 3.25 2.38 -12.21
CA ALA A 264 2.29 1.67 -13.03
C ALA A 264 3.04 0.60 -13.84
N PHE A 265 2.45 -0.59 -13.99
CA PHE A 265 3.08 -1.67 -14.73
C PHE A 265 3.17 -1.33 -16.22
N VAL A 266 4.35 -1.55 -16.78
CA VAL A 266 4.55 -1.66 -18.22
C VAL A 266 4.23 -3.09 -18.61
N ASP A 267 3.13 -3.31 -19.32
CA ASP A 267 2.80 -4.63 -19.86
C ASP A 267 3.81 -4.96 -20.97
N PRO A 268 4.58 -6.06 -20.89
CA PRO A 268 5.53 -6.42 -21.94
C PRO A 268 4.87 -6.65 -23.31
N LYS A 269 3.58 -6.97 -23.35
CA LYS A 269 2.82 -7.15 -24.60
C LYS A 269 2.38 -5.82 -25.21
N GLU A 270 2.12 -4.82 -24.38
CA GLU A 270 1.63 -3.50 -24.79
C GLU A 270 2.37 -2.37 -24.05
N PRO A 271 3.70 -2.27 -24.20
CA PRO A 271 4.51 -1.31 -23.46
C PRO A 271 4.12 0.14 -23.79
N GLY A 272 3.60 0.41 -24.99
CA GLY A 272 3.08 1.70 -25.42
C GLY A 272 1.64 2.02 -25.01
N ALA A 273 0.93 1.16 -24.27
CA ALA A 273 -0.48 1.43 -23.92
C ALA A 273 -0.65 2.76 -23.16
N GLY A 274 -1.60 3.59 -23.59
CA GLY A 274 -1.91 4.87 -22.92
C GLY A 274 -2.58 4.71 -21.55
N THR A 275 -3.16 3.54 -21.29
CA THR A 275 -3.74 3.16 -20.00
C THR A 275 -2.94 2.03 -19.38
N LYS A 276 -2.58 2.13 -18.10
CA LYS A 276 -1.74 1.17 -17.38
C LYS A 276 -2.44 0.54 -16.19
N PHE A 277 -2.04 -0.68 -15.86
CA PHE A 277 -2.38 -1.30 -14.59
C PHE A 277 -1.54 -0.69 -13.48
N LEU A 278 -2.19 -0.25 -12.41
CA LEU A 278 -1.49 0.30 -11.25
C LEU A 278 -0.70 -0.81 -10.55
N ALA A 279 0.60 -0.57 -10.32
CA ALA A 279 1.36 -1.37 -9.35
C ALA A 279 1.03 -0.81 -7.96
N ALA A 280 0.28 -1.60 -7.18
CA ALA A 280 -0.21 -1.18 -5.87
C ALA A 280 0.95 -0.66 -5.02
N GLU A 281 0.77 0.51 -4.41
CA GLU A 281 1.78 1.09 -3.52
C GLU A 281 2.09 0.15 -2.35
N ALA A 282 1.12 -0.68 -1.98
CA ALA A 282 1.27 -1.76 -1.03
C ALA A 282 2.41 -2.75 -1.37
N LEU A 283 2.79 -2.94 -2.63
CA LEU A 283 3.95 -3.78 -3.01
C LEU A 283 5.24 -3.19 -2.41
N ARG A 284 5.43 -1.87 -2.53
CA ARG A 284 6.54 -1.13 -1.91
C ARG A 284 6.39 -1.10 -0.38
N GLY A 285 5.17 -0.92 0.12
CA GLY A 285 4.85 -1.02 1.56
C GLY A 285 5.25 -2.35 2.20
N LYS A 286 5.24 -3.45 1.41
CA LYS A 286 5.67 -4.79 1.84
C LYS A 286 7.12 -5.11 1.49
N GLY A 287 7.89 -4.09 1.11
CA GLY A 287 9.35 -4.12 0.98
C GLY A 287 9.89 -4.35 -0.43
N ALA A 288 9.07 -4.18 -1.48
CA ALA A 288 9.60 -4.11 -2.83
C ALA A 288 10.57 -2.92 -2.99
N ILE A 289 11.70 -3.16 -3.66
CA ILE A 289 12.67 -2.11 -4.00
C ILE A 289 12.59 -1.74 -5.48
N LEU A 290 13.04 -0.53 -5.81
CA LEU A 290 13.15 -0.08 -7.20
C LEU A 290 14.61 0.06 -7.60
N ILE A 291 14.98 -0.52 -8.73
CA ILE A 291 16.31 -0.40 -9.32
C ILE A 291 16.24 0.19 -10.74
N ASN A 292 17.30 0.86 -11.15
CA ASN A 292 17.45 1.35 -12.52
C ASN A 292 18.07 0.27 -13.43
N SER A 293 18.32 0.62 -14.70
CA SER A 293 18.95 -0.27 -15.69
C SER A 293 20.34 -0.77 -15.30
N ASP A 294 21.02 -0.05 -14.41
CA ASP A 294 22.37 -0.36 -13.97
C ASP A 294 22.35 -1.21 -12.69
N GLY A 295 21.16 -1.69 -12.28
CA GLY A 295 20.95 -2.53 -11.10
C GLY A 295 20.91 -1.76 -9.77
N LYS A 296 21.02 -0.43 -9.77
CA LYS A 296 21.17 0.38 -8.55
C LYS A 296 19.85 0.92 -8.04
N ARG A 297 19.67 0.92 -6.72
CA ARG A 297 18.62 1.70 -6.05
C ARG A 297 18.91 3.19 -6.19
N PHE A 298 17.87 4.00 -6.30
CA PHE A 298 18.00 5.43 -6.61
C PHE A 298 17.11 6.35 -5.75
N GLY A 299 16.41 5.82 -4.75
CA GLY A 299 15.61 6.64 -3.83
C GLY A 299 14.89 5.83 -2.77
N ASN A 300 14.21 6.54 -1.87
CA ASN A 300 13.30 5.93 -0.90
C ASN A 300 11.97 5.57 -1.58
N GLU A 301 11.68 4.27 -1.69
CA GLU A 301 10.47 3.74 -2.33
C GLU A 301 9.17 4.07 -1.56
N LEU A 302 9.28 4.49 -0.30
CA LEU A 302 8.16 4.96 0.53
C LEU A 302 8.09 6.50 0.66
N GLY A 303 8.86 7.22 -0.15
CA GLY A 303 8.71 8.67 -0.28
C GLY A 303 7.35 9.05 -0.89
N ARG A 304 7.05 10.36 -0.87
CA ARG A 304 5.87 10.91 -1.56
C ARG A 304 5.90 10.54 -3.06
N ARG A 305 4.72 10.51 -3.68
CA ARG A 305 4.57 10.07 -5.08
C ARG A 305 5.29 10.97 -6.07
N ASP A 306 5.25 12.28 -5.86
CA ASP A 306 5.96 13.28 -6.64
C ASP A 306 7.49 13.15 -6.50
N TYR A 307 7.99 13.02 -5.27
CA TYR A 307 9.40 12.70 -5.00
C TYR A 307 9.83 11.45 -5.76
N LEU A 308 9.14 10.33 -5.57
CA LEU A 308 9.54 9.06 -6.19
C LEU A 308 9.41 9.10 -7.72
N THR A 309 8.41 9.80 -8.25
CA THR A 309 8.29 10.03 -9.70
C THR A 309 9.49 10.81 -10.22
N GLY A 310 9.89 11.91 -9.54
CA GLY A 310 11.09 12.67 -9.89
C GLY A 310 12.36 11.83 -9.87
N ARG A 311 12.52 10.98 -8.85
CA ARG A 311 13.65 10.04 -8.75
C ARG A 311 13.69 9.03 -9.90
N ILE A 312 12.53 8.51 -10.34
CA ILE A 312 12.46 7.62 -11.50
C ILE A 312 12.84 8.37 -12.78
N LEU A 313 12.32 9.58 -12.99
CA LEU A 313 12.61 10.37 -14.19
C LEU A 313 14.08 10.76 -14.32
N GLU A 314 14.75 11.00 -13.19
CA GLU A 314 16.15 11.41 -13.12
C GLU A 314 17.12 10.21 -13.27
N HIS A 315 16.80 9.05 -12.69
CA HIS A 315 17.75 7.93 -12.55
C HIS A 315 17.45 6.71 -13.42
N ALA A 316 16.26 6.63 -14.00
CA ALA A 316 15.88 5.51 -14.87
C ALA A 316 16.04 5.88 -16.36
N LYS A 317 16.30 4.86 -17.17
CA LYS A 317 16.33 4.98 -18.63
C LYS A 317 14.99 4.50 -19.21
N PRO A 318 14.60 4.96 -20.40
CA PRO A 318 13.48 4.37 -21.11
C PRO A 318 13.75 2.89 -21.41
N ILE A 319 12.71 2.06 -21.30
CA ILE A 319 12.74 0.71 -21.87
C ILE A 319 12.69 0.89 -23.40
N GLU A 320 13.67 0.32 -24.10
CA GLU A 320 14.01 0.45 -25.54
C GLU A 320 13.01 1.18 -26.47
N GLU A 321 13.54 2.05 -27.34
CA GLU A 321 12.85 2.90 -28.34
C GLU A 321 11.97 2.16 -29.38
N LYS A 322 11.99 0.82 -29.43
CA LYS A 322 11.28 0.04 -30.46
C LYS A 322 9.75 0.05 -30.33
N PHE A 323 9.22 0.58 -29.24
CA PHE A 323 7.78 0.63 -28.98
C PHE A 323 7.27 2.06 -29.15
N GLN A 324 6.25 2.28 -29.98
CA GLN A 324 5.55 3.57 -30.10
C GLN A 324 4.30 3.60 -29.19
N GLY A 325 3.96 4.75 -28.60
CA GLY A 325 2.74 4.93 -27.79
C GLY A 325 2.96 5.54 -26.39
N GLY A 326 1.90 5.73 -25.60
CA GLY A 326 1.84 6.56 -24.37
C GLY A 326 2.79 6.24 -23.20
N SER A 327 3.67 5.24 -23.28
CA SER A 327 4.82 5.07 -22.36
C SER A 327 6.15 4.80 -23.08
N ALA A 328 6.12 4.78 -24.42
CA ALA A 328 7.30 4.78 -25.24
C ALA A 328 8.23 5.92 -24.84
N GLY A 329 9.51 5.61 -24.63
CA GLY A 329 10.49 6.64 -24.28
C GLY A 329 10.38 7.20 -22.85
N LYS A 330 9.51 6.65 -21.98
CA LYS A 330 9.45 7.10 -20.57
C LYS A 330 10.42 6.33 -19.67
N PRO A 331 11.19 7.04 -18.82
CA PRO A 331 12.02 6.42 -17.79
C PRO A 331 11.24 5.39 -16.98
N SER A 332 11.77 4.17 -16.87
CA SER A 332 11.10 3.06 -16.19
C SER A 332 12.07 2.32 -15.27
N ALA A 333 11.61 2.01 -14.06
CA ALA A 333 12.38 1.25 -13.07
C ALA A 333 11.93 -0.21 -13.02
N ILE A 334 12.82 -1.09 -12.57
CA ILE A 334 12.51 -2.50 -12.30
C ILE A 334 12.14 -2.62 -10.82
N MET A 335 10.99 -3.23 -10.55
CA MET A 335 10.55 -3.57 -9.19
C MET A 335 11.04 -4.96 -8.83
N LEU A 336 11.79 -5.08 -7.73
CA LEU A 336 12.26 -6.35 -7.19
C LEU A 336 11.57 -6.68 -5.87
N MET A 337 11.19 -7.94 -5.72
CA MET A 337 10.61 -8.50 -4.50
C MET A 337 11.26 -9.87 -4.24
N ASN A 338 11.57 -10.16 -2.97
CA ASN A 338 11.96 -11.50 -2.55
C ASN A 338 10.75 -12.28 -2.01
N GLU A 339 10.95 -13.57 -1.68
CA GLU A 339 9.91 -14.44 -1.14
C GLU A 339 9.24 -13.89 0.12
N ALA A 340 10.01 -13.27 1.02
CA ALA A 340 9.46 -12.67 2.24
C ALA A 340 8.56 -11.47 1.95
N ASN A 341 8.91 -10.63 0.96
CA ASN A 341 8.05 -9.53 0.51
C ASN A 341 6.76 -10.05 -0.12
N VAL A 342 6.87 -11.11 -0.93
CA VAL A 342 5.72 -11.77 -1.56
C VAL A 342 4.79 -12.37 -0.52
N ASP A 343 5.34 -13.05 0.50
CA ASP A 343 4.56 -13.57 1.63
C ASP A 343 3.89 -12.46 2.43
N ALA A 344 4.59 -11.36 2.70
CA ALA A 344 4.05 -10.21 3.43
C ALA A 344 2.95 -9.46 2.66
N PHE A 345 3.00 -9.45 1.33
CA PHE A 345 1.93 -8.94 0.47
C PHE A 345 0.74 -9.91 0.37
N GLY A 346 1.04 -11.21 0.52
CA GLY A 346 0.11 -12.31 0.35
C GLY A 346 0.22 -12.93 -1.04
N ARG A 347 0.64 -14.20 -1.07
CA ARG A 347 0.87 -14.96 -2.32
C ARG A 347 -0.32 -14.93 -3.29
N PRO A 348 -1.58 -15.11 -2.87
CA PRO A 348 -2.70 -15.06 -3.80
C PRO A 348 -2.80 -13.70 -4.50
N ALA A 349 -2.68 -12.59 -3.75
CA ALA A 349 -2.68 -11.23 -4.27
C ALA A 349 -1.49 -10.97 -5.21
N PHE A 350 -0.30 -11.42 -4.83
CA PHE A 350 0.89 -11.30 -5.68
C PHE A 350 0.74 -12.11 -6.98
N ASN A 351 0.22 -13.34 -6.92
CA ASN A 351 0.03 -14.22 -8.07
C ASN A 351 -0.94 -13.66 -9.10
N PHE A 352 -1.87 -12.78 -8.72
CA PHE A 352 -2.64 -12.02 -9.70
C PHE A 352 -1.72 -11.16 -10.59
N TYR A 353 -0.75 -10.44 -10.01
CA TYR A 353 0.20 -9.66 -10.80
C TYR A 353 1.22 -10.54 -11.53
N ALA A 354 1.79 -11.53 -10.85
CA ALA A 354 2.86 -12.36 -11.39
C ALA A 354 2.38 -13.39 -12.42
N ILE A 355 1.31 -14.14 -12.12
CA ILE A 355 0.87 -15.27 -12.96
C ILE A 355 -0.24 -14.84 -13.92
N VAL A 356 -1.29 -14.17 -13.41
CA VAL A 356 -2.44 -13.80 -14.24
C VAL A 356 -2.10 -12.66 -15.19
N LYS A 357 -1.44 -11.61 -14.67
CA LYS A 357 -1.05 -10.44 -15.48
C LYS A 357 0.34 -10.54 -16.10
N LYS A 358 1.18 -11.48 -15.65
CA LYS A 358 2.55 -11.69 -16.17
C LYS A 358 3.45 -10.44 -16.05
N PHE A 359 3.26 -9.67 -14.99
CA PHE A 359 4.07 -8.47 -14.72
C PHE A 359 5.35 -8.74 -13.93
N PHE A 360 5.46 -9.92 -13.32
CA PHE A 360 6.68 -10.37 -12.65
C PHE A 360 7.22 -11.60 -13.36
N SER A 361 8.54 -11.74 -13.36
CA SER A 361 9.24 -12.95 -13.76
C SER A 361 10.10 -13.40 -12.60
N GLU A 362 10.05 -14.69 -12.30
CA GLU A 362 10.97 -15.29 -11.34
C GLU A 362 12.35 -15.36 -11.98
N PHE A 363 13.37 -15.04 -11.20
CA PHE A 363 14.76 -15.15 -11.61
C PHE A 363 15.51 -15.89 -10.50
N TRP A 364 15.59 -17.22 -10.61
CA TRP A 364 16.52 -18.02 -9.83
C TRP A 364 17.14 -19.19 -10.60
N ASP A 365 18.42 -19.05 -10.97
CA ASP A 365 19.53 -19.87 -10.44
C ASP A 365 20.87 -19.28 -10.93
N GLY A 366 21.78 -18.90 -10.00
CA GLY A 366 23.21 -18.62 -10.32
C GLY A 366 23.77 -17.21 -10.07
N CYS A 367 22.98 -16.21 -9.66
CA CYS A 367 23.47 -14.84 -9.43
C CYS A 367 24.02 -14.57 -8.02
N SER A 368 24.77 -15.52 -7.46
CA SER A 368 25.63 -15.25 -6.30
C SER A 368 26.81 -14.33 -6.65
N GLN A 369 27.13 -14.12 -7.94
CA GLN A 369 28.16 -13.17 -8.39
C GLN A 369 27.67 -11.71 -8.43
N LEU A 370 26.43 -11.43 -8.83
CA LEU A 370 25.90 -10.04 -8.84
C LEU A 370 25.76 -9.45 -7.43
N LEU A 371 25.51 -10.30 -6.42
CA LEU A 371 25.47 -9.89 -5.01
C LEU A 371 26.86 -9.84 -4.35
N GLN A 372 27.91 -10.39 -4.98
CA GLN A 372 29.29 -10.35 -4.46
C GLN A 372 30.05 -9.07 -4.80
N GLU A 373 29.62 -8.34 -5.84
CA GLU A 373 30.18 -7.01 -6.15
C GLU A 373 29.54 -5.88 -5.34
N TRP A 374 28.54 -6.19 -4.51
CA TRP A 374 27.88 -5.23 -3.64
C TRP A 374 28.56 -5.23 -2.27
N SER A 375 29.35 -4.20 -1.99
CA SER A 375 30.12 -4.11 -0.75
C SER A 375 29.21 -4.18 0.49
N PRO A 376 29.63 -4.87 1.58
CA PRO A 376 28.87 -5.05 2.82
C PRO A 376 28.47 -3.76 3.57
N GLU A 377 28.90 -2.60 3.08
CA GLU A 377 28.65 -1.29 3.72
C GLU A 377 27.23 -0.76 3.43
N HIS A 378 26.51 -1.33 2.46
CA HIS A 378 25.15 -0.91 2.07
C HIS A 378 24.00 -1.72 2.72
N PHE A 379 24.31 -2.69 3.59
CA PHE A 379 23.31 -3.50 4.31
C PHE A 379 22.88 -2.91 5.67
N PHE A 380 23.47 -1.79 6.08
CA PHE A 380 23.09 -1.07 7.30
C PHE A 380 22.14 0.07 6.97
N LEU A 381 20.85 -0.22 6.80
CA LEU A 381 19.70 0.64 7.09
C LEU A 381 18.43 -0.12 6.63
N LEU A 382 17.51 -0.41 7.57
CA LEU A 382 16.33 -1.29 7.51
C LEU A 382 16.67 -2.76 7.84
N TYR A 383 16.28 -3.41 8.94
CA TYR A 383 15.08 -3.34 9.79
C TYR A 383 15.41 -3.85 11.22
N SER A 384 14.98 -3.12 12.25
CA SER A 384 14.82 -3.66 13.60
C SER A 384 13.50 -4.43 13.71
N GLN A 385 13.50 -5.53 14.47
CA GLN A 385 12.39 -6.44 14.81
C GLN A 385 12.16 -7.64 13.87
N ASN A 386 13.10 -8.60 13.91
CA ASN A 386 12.81 -10.05 14.09
C ASN A 386 14.13 -10.86 14.07
N THR A 387 15.00 -10.63 15.06
CA THR A 387 16.38 -11.13 15.11
C THR A 387 16.55 -12.33 16.06
N VAL A 388 15.89 -13.45 15.75
CA VAL A 388 16.25 -14.75 16.38
C VAL A 388 16.22 -15.89 15.36
N ARG A 389 15.15 -16.00 14.56
CA ARG A 389 14.99 -17.10 13.59
C ARG A 389 16.01 -17.02 12.44
N GLU A 390 16.22 -15.82 11.90
CA GLU A 390 17.19 -15.54 10.84
C GLU A 390 18.65 -15.75 11.29
N CYS A 391 18.98 -15.38 12.54
CA CYS A 391 20.32 -15.63 13.09
C CYS A 391 20.58 -17.13 13.29
N ILE A 392 19.56 -17.92 13.67
CA ILE A 392 19.69 -19.38 13.84
C ILE A 392 19.88 -20.08 12.49
N ILE A 393 19.15 -19.65 11.46
CA ILE A 393 19.27 -20.20 10.10
C ILE A 393 20.66 -19.87 9.53
N ASN A 394 21.12 -18.62 9.67
CA ASN A 394 22.44 -18.21 9.19
C ASN A 394 23.59 -18.88 9.97
N LEU A 395 23.43 -19.09 11.28
CA LEU A 395 24.38 -19.85 12.08
C LEU A 395 24.41 -21.34 11.69
N ALA A 396 23.26 -21.95 11.40
CA ALA A 396 23.18 -23.34 10.93
C ALA A 396 23.81 -23.52 9.54
N ILE A 397 23.63 -22.56 8.63
CA ILE A 397 24.27 -22.53 7.31
C ILE A 397 25.78 -22.37 7.45
N ALA A 398 26.25 -21.50 8.34
CA ALA A 398 27.68 -21.31 8.61
C ALA A 398 28.34 -22.57 9.20
N ILE A 399 27.66 -23.26 10.13
CA ILE A 399 28.13 -24.53 10.71
C ILE A 399 28.17 -25.63 9.64
N ARG A 400 27.17 -25.71 8.75
CA ARG A 400 27.13 -26.70 7.66
C ARG A 400 28.25 -26.48 6.65
N HIS A 401 28.53 -25.23 6.26
CA HIS A 401 29.66 -24.89 5.39
C HIS A 401 31.01 -25.19 6.04
N PHE A 402 31.16 -24.94 7.34
CA PHE A 402 32.39 -25.25 8.06
C PHE A 402 32.62 -26.76 8.20
N SER A 403 31.55 -27.54 8.40
CA SER A 403 31.61 -29.01 8.46
C SER A 403 31.98 -29.63 7.10
N ILE A 404 31.50 -29.06 5.99
CA ILE A 404 31.85 -29.50 4.62
C ILE A 404 33.33 -29.18 4.31
N ARG A 405 33.83 -28.01 4.72
CA ARG A 405 35.25 -27.65 4.55
C ARG A 405 36.19 -28.48 5.43
N LYS A 406 35.77 -28.91 6.63
CA LYS A 406 36.52 -29.88 7.45
C LYS A 406 36.64 -31.24 6.79
N SER A 407 35.60 -31.72 6.10
CA SER A 407 35.65 -32.98 5.34
C SER A 407 36.61 -32.87 4.14
N ALA A 408 36.64 -31.72 3.46
CA ALA A 408 37.58 -31.48 2.36
C ALA A 408 39.05 -31.30 2.82
N ALA A 409 39.26 -30.67 3.99
CA ALA A 409 40.59 -30.47 4.58
C ALA A 409 41.14 -31.72 5.30
N ARG A 410 40.30 -32.69 5.68
CA ARG A 410 40.76 -34.00 6.17
C ARG A 410 41.35 -34.88 5.05
N ILE A 411 40.99 -34.59 3.80
CA ILE A 411 41.47 -35.31 2.60
C ILE A 411 42.83 -34.75 2.12
N ARG A 412 43.19 -33.52 2.52
CA ARG A 412 44.49 -32.89 2.24
C ARG A 412 45.04 -32.33 3.54
N GLY A 413 45.84 -33.14 4.24
CA GLY A 413 46.26 -32.92 5.62
C GLY A 413 47.11 -31.66 5.85
N ASP A 414 46.47 -30.48 5.85
CA ASP A 414 47.13 -29.20 6.13
C ASP A 414 46.14 -28.18 6.69
N ILE A 415 45.94 -28.14 8.02
CA ILE A 415 45.50 -26.92 8.73
C ILE A 415 46.19 -26.87 10.10
N ASN A 416 47.13 -25.94 10.25
CA ASN A 416 47.75 -25.55 11.51
C ASN A 416 46.71 -24.98 12.50
N SER A 417 46.71 -25.50 13.73
CA SER A 417 45.76 -25.22 14.83
C SER A 417 45.72 -23.77 15.33
N VAL A 418 46.70 -22.94 14.94
CA VAL A 418 46.85 -21.55 15.42
C VAL A 418 45.88 -20.57 14.73
N LYS A 419 45.43 -20.83 13.50
CA LYS A 419 44.54 -19.90 12.76
C LYS A 419 43.06 -20.00 13.15
N VAL A 420 42.64 -21.10 13.80
CA VAL A 420 41.25 -21.31 14.23
C VAL A 420 40.93 -20.54 15.52
N GLY A 421 41.90 -20.41 16.43
CA GLY A 421 41.72 -19.67 17.69
C GLY A 421 41.46 -18.16 17.49
N ASN A 422 42.19 -17.53 16.56
CA ASN A 422 42.06 -16.10 16.30
C ASN A 422 40.75 -15.70 15.61
N PHE A 423 40.14 -16.60 14.84
CA PHE A 423 38.83 -16.34 14.21
C PHE A 423 37.70 -16.35 15.24
N TYR A 424 37.70 -17.32 16.16
CA TYR A 424 36.70 -17.40 17.22
C TYR A 424 36.86 -16.30 18.27
N ALA A 425 38.08 -15.90 18.61
CA ALA A 425 38.34 -14.78 19.54
C ALA A 425 37.82 -13.44 18.99
N THR A 426 38.07 -13.17 17.70
CA THR A 426 37.59 -11.94 17.03
C THR A 426 36.07 -11.93 16.91
N LEU A 427 35.45 -13.07 16.56
CA LEU A 427 33.99 -13.19 16.46
C LEU A 427 33.30 -12.99 17.82
N MET A 428 33.86 -13.55 18.90
CA MET A 428 33.32 -13.39 20.24
C MET A 428 33.52 -11.96 20.80
N GLN A 429 34.65 -11.31 20.50
CA GLN A 429 34.84 -9.89 20.84
C GLN A 429 33.85 -8.98 20.11
N LEU A 430 33.50 -9.30 18.86
CA LEU A 430 32.51 -8.55 18.08
C LEU A 430 31.09 -8.74 18.64
N LEU A 431 30.72 -9.98 18.99
CA LEU A 431 29.41 -10.32 19.53
C LEU A 431 29.20 -9.76 20.96
N CYS A 432 30.23 -9.78 21.81
CA CYS A 432 30.19 -9.17 23.14
C CYS A 432 30.12 -7.64 23.10
N LYS A 433 30.69 -6.99 22.07
CA LYS A 433 30.58 -5.53 21.89
C LYS A 433 29.20 -5.09 21.39
N LEU A 434 28.46 -5.95 20.71
CA LEU A 434 27.18 -5.60 20.08
C LEU A 434 25.95 -5.83 20.97
N TYR A 435 25.99 -6.72 21.98
CA TYR A 435 24.77 -7.13 22.70
C TYR A 435 25.02 -7.49 24.17
N ALA A 436 24.86 -6.52 25.10
CA ALA A 436 25.24 -6.71 26.51
C ALA A 436 24.15 -7.29 27.44
N THR A 437 22.94 -7.62 26.98
CA THR A 437 21.85 -7.99 27.91
C THR A 437 20.96 -9.18 27.51
N PRO A 438 20.57 -9.40 26.24
CA PRO A 438 19.71 -10.54 25.89
C PRO A 438 20.45 -11.89 25.83
N ILE A 439 21.77 -11.86 25.77
CA ILE A 439 22.63 -13.03 25.57
C ILE A 439 22.70 -13.93 26.81
N LEU A 440 22.56 -13.38 28.02
CA LEU A 440 22.64 -14.16 29.27
C LEU A 440 21.52 -15.20 29.39
N ASP A 441 20.29 -14.85 28.97
CA ASP A 441 19.14 -15.76 29.05
C ASP A 441 19.21 -16.86 27.98
N PHE A 442 19.72 -16.52 26.79
CA PHE A 442 20.00 -17.49 25.73
C PHE A 442 21.14 -18.46 26.13
N ILE A 443 22.22 -17.95 26.72
CA ILE A 443 23.34 -18.76 27.21
C ILE A 443 22.90 -19.70 28.35
N GLN A 444 22.04 -19.25 29.27
CA GLN A 444 21.52 -20.11 30.34
C GLN A 444 20.62 -21.23 29.82
N ARG A 445 19.83 -20.97 28.77
CA ARG A 445 19.01 -22.01 28.12
C ARG A 445 19.87 -23.00 27.35
N LEU A 446 20.87 -22.51 26.62
CA LEU A 446 21.84 -23.35 25.91
C LEU A 446 22.64 -24.23 26.87
N HIS A 447 23.05 -23.69 28.02
CA HIS A 447 23.73 -24.41 29.10
C HIS A 447 22.88 -25.59 29.64
N LYS A 448 21.57 -25.38 29.87
CA LYS A 448 20.65 -26.45 30.31
C LYS A 448 20.47 -27.55 29.26
N VAL A 449 20.45 -27.19 27.97
CA VAL A 449 20.37 -28.17 26.87
C VAL A 449 21.68 -28.96 26.77
N CYS A 450 22.83 -28.31 26.87
CA CYS A 450 24.13 -28.97 26.85
C CYS A 450 24.33 -29.93 28.04
N LEU A 451 23.85 -29.58 29.24
CA LEU A 451 23.88 -30.48 30.41
C LEU A 451 23.03 -31.74 30.20
N LYS A 452 21.84 -31.61 29.60
CA LYS A 452 20.98 -32.76 29.26
C LYS A 452 21.63 -33.66 28.21
N VAL A 453 22.30 -33.08 27.22
CA VAL A 453 23.03 -33.83 26.19
C VAL A 453 24.26 -34.53 26.77
N ALA A 454 24.96 -33.89 27.72
CA ALA A 454 26.11 -34.49 28.41
C ALA A 454 25.72 -35.67 29.30
N GLN A 455 24.55 -35.61 29.98
CA GLN A 455 24.01 -36.73 30.76
C GLN A 455 23.64 -37.95 29.89
N VAL A 456 23.23 -37.73 28.64
CA VAL A 456 22.85 -38.80 27.70
C VAL A 456 24.07 -39.49 27.07
N LEU A 457 25.20 -38.79 26.93
CA LEU A 457 26.33 -39.27 26.11
C LEU A 457 27.48 -39.94 26.89
N ASN A 458 27.42 -39.97 28.22
CA ASN A 458 28.34 -40.67 29.14
C ASN A 458 29.81 -40.82 28.65
N LYS A 459 30.47 -39.71 28.29
CA LYS A 459 31.90 -39.67 27.91
C LYS A 459 32.63 -38.47 28.51
N SER A 460 33.83 -38.76 29.03
CA SER A 460 34.71 -37.88 29.80
C SER A 460 35.16 -36.64 29.02
N CYS A 461 34.88 -35.49 29.61
CA CYS A 461 34.97 -34.15 29.03
C CYS A 461 36.36 -33.51 29.17
N THR A 462 37.26 -33.72 28.21
CA THR A 462 38.51 -32.91 28.13
C THR A 462 38.30 -31.63 27.31
N PHE A 463 37.31 -31.61 26.41
CA PHE A 463 37.00 -30.45 25.56
C PHE A 463 36.17 -29.36 26.26
N PHE A 464 35.42 -29.73 27.31
CA PHE A 464 34.54 -28.81 28.05
C PHE A 464 35.26 -28.04 29.18
N VAL A 465 36.33 -28.59 29.74
CA VAL A 465 37.12 -27.95 30.82
C VAL A 465 37.85 -26.70 30.30
N LEU A 466 38.29 -26.71 29.04
CA LEU A 466 38.93 -25.55 28.39
C LEU A 466 37.98 -24.36 28.18
N ILE A 467 36.70 -24.63 27.94
CA ILE A 467 35.68 -23.59 27.81
C ILE A 467 35.39 -22.99 29.18
N LEU A 468 35.21 -23.82 30.23
CA LEU A 468 34.96 -23.35 31.59
C LEU A 468 36.11 -22.52 32.18
N PHE A 469 37.37 -22.86 31.87
CA PHE A 469 38.53 -22.10 32.33
C PHE A 469 38.61 -20.69 31.72
N PHE A 470 38.23 -20.55 30.44
CA PHE A 470 38.20 -19.26 29.75
C PHE A 470 37.06 -18.35 30.26
N PHE A 471 35.91 -18.93 30.61
CA PHE A 471 34.76 -18.17 31.13
C PHE A 471 35.01 -17.61 32.55
N SER A 472 35.73 -18.34 33.42
CA SER A 472 36.10 -17.87 34.77
C SER A 472 37.03 -16.64 34.72
N HIS A 473 37.96 -16.61 33.77
CA HIS A 473 38.92 -15.51 33.62
C HIS A 473 38.32 -14.25 32.97
N THR A 474 37.23 -14.39 32.22
CA THR A 474 36.57 -13.26 31.54
C THR A 474 35.59 -12.54 32.47
N LEU A 475 35.02 -13.24 33.46
CA LEU A 475 34.13 -12.68 34.48
C LEU A 475 34.85 -11.90 35.59
N SER A 476 36.14 -12.15 35.83
CA SER A 476 36.95 -11.42 36.81
C SER A 476 37.47 -10.06 36.33
N LEU A 477 37.29 -9.72 35.04
CA LEU A 477 37.77 -8.47 34.43
C LEU A 477 36.73 -7.32 34.45
N PHE A 478 35.55 -7.52 35.03
CA PHE A 478 34.54 -6.47 35.20
C PHE A 478 34.46 -6.01 36.67
N PRO A 479 34.74 -4.73 36.99
CA PRO A 479 34.53 -4.23 38.33
C PRO A 479 33.04 -4.21 38.67
N SER A 480 32.66 -4.87 39.76
CA SER A 480 31.31 -4.81 40.31
C SER A 480 30.98 -3.37 40.72
N ARG A 481 29.95 -2.77 40.10
CA ARG A 481 29.33 -1.55 40.63
C ARG A 481 28.65 -1.91 41.95
N LYS A 482 29.27 -1.53 43.07
CA LYS A 482 28.62 -1.48 44.39
C LYS A 482 27.33 -0.66 44.28
N ARG A 483 26.17 -1.30 44.55
CA ARG A 483 24.94 -0.59 44.93
C ARG A 483 25.22 0.13 46.25
N LYS A 484 25.23 1.46 46.24
CA LYS A 484 24.99 2.24 47.46
C LYS A 484 23.54 2.03 47.86
N SER A 485 23.34 1.41 49.02
CA SER A 485 22.10 1.47 49.78
C SER A 485 21.91 2.89 50.30
N ASN A 486 20.79 3.53 49.95
CA ASN A 486 20.23 4.60 50.77
C ASN A 486 19.08 3.97 51.57
N ASN A 487 19.28 3.93 52.88
CA ASN A 487 18.24 3.87 53.90
C ASN A 487 18.18 5.25 54.56
N ILE A 488 16.97 5.59 55.01
CA ILE A 488 16.49 6.81 55.68
C ILE A 488 16.04 7.90 54.71
#